data_AF-A0A7V8QKG8-F1
#
_entry.id   AF-A0A7V8QKG8-F1
#
_cell.length_a   1.000
_cell.length_b   1.000
_cell.length_c   1.000
_cell.angle_alpha   90.00
_cell.angle_beta   90.00
_cell.angle_gamma   90.00
#
_symmetry.space_group_name_H-M   'P 1'
#
loop_
_entity.id
_entity.type
_entity.pdbx_description
1 polymer ?
#
loop_
_entity_poly.entity_id
_entity_poly.type
_entity_poly.pdbx_seq_one_letter_code
_entity_poly.pdbx_strand_id
1 'polypeptide(L)'
;MATRVMVFAKAPVSGRVKTRLRGVYGAAGAARIYRGLLARTLATAAAAGADTLELWAAPGTSHPWLRRLARHHGARLRAQHGG
;
A
#
# COMPACT_ATOMS: atom_id res chain seq x y z
N MET A 1 -12.41 23.87 0.25
CA MET A 1 -12.41 22.55 0.94
C MET A 1 -11.18 21.78 0.50
N ALA A 2 -10.49 21.08 1.40
CA ALA A 2 -9.31 20.28 1.05
C ALA A 2 -9.66 18.79 0.91
N THR A 3 -9.27 18.18 -0.20
CA THR A 3 -9.50 16.77 -0.55
C THR A 3 -8.36 15.90 -0.06
N ARG A 4 -8.69 14.80 0.63
CA ARG A 4 -7.72 13.81 1.12
C ARG A 4 -8.02 12.42 0.58
N VAL A 5 -6.99 11.75 0.08
CA VAL A 5 -7.06 10.35 -0.33
C VAL A 5 -6.29 9.49 0.68
N MET A 6 -6.97 8.49 1.23
CA MET A 6 -6.40 7.52 2.17
C MET A 6 -6.36 6.14 1.51
N VAL A 7 -5.17 5.57 1.36
CA VAL A 7 -4.95 4.23 0.81
C VAL A 7 -4.57 3.28 1.95
N PHE A 8 -5.39 2.27 2.20
CA PHE A 8 -5.15 1.27 3.22
C PHE A 8 -4.41 0.06 2.64
N ALA A 9 -3.35 -0.39 3.32
CA ALA A 9 -2.46 -1.44 2.84
C ALA A 9 -1.91 -2.30 3.98
N LYS A 10 -1.77 -3.60 3.74
CA LYS A 10 -1.00 -4.50 4.61
C LYS A 10 0.47 -4.50 4.18
N ALA A 11 1.38 -4.74 5.13
CA ALA A 11 2.77 -5.03 4.82
C ALA A 11 2.86 -6.19 3.79
N PRO A 12 3.60 -6.04 2.69
CA PRO A 12 3.64 -7.00 1.58
C PRO A 12 4.50 -8.23 1.92
N VAL A 13 4.12 -8.94 2.98
CA VAL A 13 4.76 -10.18 3.43
C VAL A 13 4.17 -11.36 2.67
N SER A 14 5.03 -12.21 2.13
CA SER A 14 4.63 -13.44 1.42
C SER A 14 3.68 -14.28 2.28
N GLY A 15 2.57 -14.73 1.68
CA GLY A 15 1.54 -15.50 2.37
C GLY A 15 0.57 -14.71 3.25
N ARG A 16 0.82 -13.41 3.50
CA ARG A 16 -0.07 -12.55 4.32
C ARG A 16 -0.94 -11.59 3.50
N VAL A 17 -0.65 -11.46 2.20
CA VAL A 17 -1.38 -10.57 1.29
C VAL A 17 -1.93 -11.34 0.09
N LYS A 18 -3.11 -10.92 -0.39
CA LYS A 18 -3.79 -11.48 -1.57
C LYS A 18 -3.82 -13.02 -1.54
N THR A 19 -4.26 -13.60 -0.42
CA THR A 19 -4.23 -15.05 -0.17
C THR A 19 -5.00 -15.87 -1.21
N ARG A 20 -6.09 -15.31 -1.77
CA ARG A 20 -6.83 -15.92 -2.89
C ARG A 20 -6.01 -16.10 -4.17
N LEU A 21 -4.94 -15.32 -4.37
CA LEU A 21 -4.02 -15.47 -5.50
C LEU A 21 -2.95 -16.54 -5.29
N ARG A 22 -2.81 -17.09 -4.06
CA ARG A 22 -1.77 -18.09 -3.76
C ARG A 22 -1.95 -19.39 -4.54
N GLY A 23 -3.19 -19.81 -4.79
CA GLY A 23 -3.47 -21.05 -5.52
C GLY A 23 -2.89 -21.07 -6.94
N VAL A 24 -2.85 -19.90 -7.60
CA VAL A 24 -2.35 -19.76 -8.97
C VAL A 24 -0.90 -19.28 -9.02
N TYR A 25 -0.52 -18.36 -8.13
CA TYR A 25 0.76 -17.64 -8.21
C TYR A 25 1.73 -17.95 -7.07
N GLY A 26 1.37 -18.83 -6.15
CA GLY A 26 2.11 -19.06 -4.91
C GLY A 26 2.14 -17.84 -3.98
N ALA A 27 2.74 -18.01 -2.79
CA ALA A 27 2.83 -16.95 -1.79
C ALA A 27 3.67 -15.75 -2.25
N ALA A 28 4.83 -16.03 -2.87
CA ALA A 28 5.75 -15.02 -3.34
C ALA A 28 5.20 -14.27 -4.57
N GLY A 29 4.56 -14.99 -5.51
CA GLY A 29 3.93 -14.37 -6.67
C GLY A 29 2.77 -13.47 -6.27
N ALA A 30 1.91 -13.90 -5.34
CA ALA A 30 0.84 -13.07 -4.78
C ALA A 30 1.38 -11.78 -4.14
N ALA A 31 2.47 -11.85 -3.36
CA ALA A 31 3.10 -10.66 -2.78
C ALA A 31 3.74 -9.74 -3.84
N ARG A 32 4.32 -10.30 -4.91
CA ARG A 32 4.85 -9.51 -6.04
C ARG A 32 3.74 -8.76 -6.77
N ILE A 33 2.64 -9.43 -7.10
CA ILE A 33 1.46 -8.82 -7.72
C ILE A 33 0.91 -7.71 -6.81
N TYR A 34 0.76 -8.00 -5.52
CA TYR A 34 0.29 -7.03 -4.54
C TYR A 34 1.14 -5.75 -4.51
N ARG A 35 2.48 -5.88 -4.54
CA ARG A 35 3.39 -4.72 -4.60
C ARG A 35 3.14 -3.87 -5.84
N GLY A 36 2.97 -4.48 -7.00
CA GLY A 36 2.66 -3.77 -8.26
C GLY A 36 1.32 -3.04 -8.20
N LEU A 37 0.28 -3.70 -7.71
CA LEU A 37 -1.05 -3.10 -7.53
C LEU A 37 -0.99 -1.87 -6.61
N LEU A 38 -0.36 -2.00 -5.45
CA LEU A 38 -0.28 -0.90 -4.48
C LEU A 38 0.56 0.27 -5.00
N ALA A 39 1.66 0.00 -5.71
CA ALA A 39 2.43 1.06 -6.35
C ALA A 39 1.61 1.81 -7.41
N ARG A 40 0.86 1.07 -8.25
CA ARG A 40 -0.05 1.69 -9.22
C ARG A 40 -1.14 2.51 -8.54
N THR A 41 -1.73 2.01 -7.46
CA THR A 41 -2.76 2.74 -6.69
C THR A 41 -2.23 4.09 -6.18
N LEU A 42 -1.02 4.12 -5.60
CA LEU A 42 -0.44 5.37 -5.12
C LEU A 42 -0.05 6.32 -6.25
N ALA A 43 0.45 5.79 -7.38
CA ALA A 43 0.71 6.60 -8.56
C ALA A 43 -0.57 7.28 -9.07
N THR A 44 -1.68 6.52 -9.19
CA THR A 44 -2.98 7.06 -9.61
C THR A 44 -3.49 8.09 -8.61
N ALA A 45 -3.40 7.80 -7.30
CA ALA A 45 -3.86 8.73 -6.27
C ALA A 45 -3.04 10.03 -6.23
N ALA A 46 -1.72 9.95 -6.44
CA ALA A 46 -0.86 11.12 -6.54
C ALA A 46 -1.21 11.97 -7.78
N ALA A 47 -1.53 11.33 -8.90
CA ALA A 47 -1.95 12.02 -10.12
C ALA A 47 -3.36 12.62 -10.06
N ALA A 48 -4.18 12.23 -9.09
CA ALA A 48 -5.57 12.69 -8.96
C ALA A 48 -5.70 14.13 -8.42
N GLY A 49 -4.60 14.77 -8.01
CA GLY A 49 -4.61 16.18 -7.58
C GLY A 49 -5.22 16.43 -6.21
N ALA A 50 -5.26 15.44 -5.31
CA ALA A 50 -5.72 15.63 -3.94
C ALA A 50 -4.70 16.45 -3.11
N ASP A 51 -5.17 17.30 -2.21
CA ASP A 51 -4.33 18.11 -1.31
C ASP A 51 -3.47 17.26 -0.37
N THR A 52 -3.90 16.04 -0.07
CA THR A 52 -3.13 15.11 0.75
C THR A 52 -3.33 13.66 0.32
N LEU A 53 -2.22 12.94 0.19
CA LEU A 53 -2.19 11.49 0.03
C LEU A 53 -1.62 10.83 1.29
N GLU A 54 -2.34 9.85 1.82
CA GLU A 54 -1.90 9.06 2.98
C GLU A 54 -1.89 7.56 2.66
N LEU A 55 -0.82 6.88 3.06
CA LEU A 55 -0.70 5.43 3.04
C LEU A 55 -0.86 4.91 4.47
N TRP A 56 -1.96 4.22 4.75
CA TRP A 56 -2.27 3.64 6.05
C TRP A 56 -1.86 2.18 6.08
N ALA A 57 -0.82 1.86 6.86
CA ALA A 57 -0.13 0.58 6.87
C ALA A 57 -0.51 -0.29 8.08
N ALA A 58 -0.87 -1.55 7.83
CA ALA A 58 -1.06 -2.59 8.85
C ALA A 58 0.05 -3.66 8.79
N PRO A 59 0.57 -4.17 9.93
CA PRO A 59 0.21 -3.79 11.31
C PRO A 59 0.90 -2.50 11.78
N GLY A 60 1.73 -1.88 10.94
CA GLY A 60 2.41 -0.63 11.29
C GLY A 60 3.29 -0.11 10.16
N THR A 61 4.00 0.98 10.43
CA THR A 61 4.76 1.74 9.44
C THR A 61 6.20 1.25 9.22
N SER A 62 6.64 0.24 9.98
CA SER A 62 8.04 -0.21 10.01
C SER A 62 8.49 -0.92 8.72
N HIS A 63 7.56 -1.38 7.87
CA HIS A 63 7.93 -2.16 6.68
C HIS A 63 8.76 -1.32 5.68
N PRO A 64 10.03 -1.66 5.40
CA PRO A 64 10.94 -0.81 4.63
C PRO A 64 10.44 -0.47 3.22
N TRP A 65 9.79 -1.44 2.56
CA TRP A 65 9.23 -1.22 1.23
C TRP A 65 8.06 -0.21 1.24
N LEU A 66 7.20 -0.22 2.27
CA LEU A 66 6.11 0.75 2.37
C LEU A 66 6.65 2.16 2.64
N ARG A 67 7.69 2.28 3.49
CA ARG A 67 8.40 3.55 3.72
C ARG A 67 9.03 4.12 2.44
N ARG A 68 9.61 3.26 1.59
CA ARG A 68 10.15 3.69 0.28
C ARG A 68 9.04 4.10 -0.67
N LEU A 69 7.97 3.31 -0.74
CA LEU A 69 6.86 3.57 -1.64
C LEU A 69 6.11 4.86 -1.30
N ALA A 70 5.83 5.10 -0.01
CA ALA A 70 5.18 6.32 0.45
C ALA A 70 6.02 7.55 0.07
N ARG A 71 7.33 7.52 0.34
CA ARG A 71 8.25 8.61 -0.05
C ARG A 71 8.28 8.83 -1.55
N HIS A 72 8.32 7.76 -2.35
CA HIS A 72 8.34 7.85 -3.82
C HIS A 72 7.10 8.57 -4.38
N HIS A 73 5.94 8.40 -3.77
CA HIS A 73 4.68 9.01 -4.22
C HIS A 73 4.26 10.25 -3.40
N GLY A 74 5.12 10.78 -2.53
CA GLY A 74 4.77 11.92 -1.67
C GLY A 74 3.66 11.64 -0.64
N ALA A 75 3.38 10.36 -0.36
CA ALA A 75 2.34 9.96 0.59
C ALA A 75 2.84 10.04 2.05
N ARG A 76 1.99 10.49 2.95
CA ARG A 76 2.23 10.41 4.40
C ARG A 76 1.97 8.98 4.88
N LEU A 77 2.97 8.32 5.44
CA LEU A 77 2.82 6.97 5.98
C LEU A 77 2.23 7.02 7.40
N ARG A 78 1.13 6.32 7.62
CA ARG A 78 0.39 6.24 8.90
C ARG A 78 0.24 4.79 9.33
N ALA A 79 0.18 4.54 10.65
CA ALA A 79 -0.21 3.23 11.16
C ALA A 79 -1.73 3.09 11.06
N GLN A 80 -2.21 1.96 10.53
CA GLN A 80 -3.63 1.64 10.57
C GLN A 80 -4.00 1.17 11.98
N HIS A 81 -5.01 1.83 12.56
CA HIS A 81 -5.61 1.46 13.84
C HIS A 81 -7.00 0.88 13.54
N GLY A 82 -7.32 -0.28 14.12
CA GLY A 82 -8.55 -1.01 13.82
C GLY A 82 -8.50 -1.76 12.48
N GLY A 83 -8.78 -3.07 12.54
CA GLY A 83 -8.80 -3.94 11.37
C GLY A 83 -8.75 -5.42 11.72
#